data_AF-A0A852VIW4-F1
#
_entry.id   AF-A0A852VIW4-F1
#
_cell.length_a   1.000
_cell.length_b   1.000
_cell.length_c   1.000
_cell.angle_alpha   90.00
_cell.angle_beta   90.00
_cell.angle_gamma   90.00
#
_symmetry.space_group_name_H-M   'P 1'
#
loop_
_entity.id
_entity.type
_entity.pdbx_description
1 polymer ?
#
loop_
_entity_poly.entity_id
_entity_poly.type
_entity_poly.pdbx_seq_one_letter_code
_entity_poly.pdbx_strand_id
1 'polypeptide(L)'
;MDKRINIHLNRRMQTLGLSSQPQPTDNLFKRLFWSAIESQYDVDLIGQQGFWVCTVVAVLSLGMMTLLHMPLTGLFTAVVFFLGGCGVRQRSVAAAGLVFALYLTNLVGGLVLGSFGNPLIQLIVLMLLFANVRATVLSRRWMAQPVDTIDQELPERSMETVTDKFANGLPALLWAKSRYAFFPLAGVLLLLSIAGVVLMEKQALIRTATPAGATKTLDVGPSN
;
A
#
# COMPACT_ATOMS: atom_id res chain seq x y z
N MET A 1 -53.68 -55.00 -14.62
CA MET A 1 -52.82 -55.36 -15.77
C MET A 1 -51.91 -54.18 -16.05
N ASP A 2 -50.62 -54.48 -15.97
CA ASP A 2 -49.42 -53.65 -16.00
C ASP A 2 -49.17 -52.93 -17.37
N LYS A 3 -48.70 -51.67 -17.35
CA LYS A 3 -47.71 -51.06 -18.27
C LYS A 3 -47.54 -49.56 -17.94
N ARG A 4 -46.59 -49.14 -17.10
CA ARG A 4 -45.15 -48.93 -17.38
C ARG A 4 -44.86 -47.99 -18.56
N ILE A 5 -44.25 -46.84 -18.21
CA ILE A 5 -43.04 -46.22 -18.82
C ILE A 5 -43.20 -44.72 -19.22
N ASN A 6 -42.39 -43.90 -18.54
CA ASN A 6 -41.79 -42.60 -18.90
C ASN A 6 -42.77 -41.42 -19.13
N ILE A 7 -42.61 -40.25 -18.50
CA ILE A 7 -41.37 -39.45 -18.40
C ILE A 7 -41.29 -38.75 -17.03
N HIS A 8 -40.43 -39.29 -16.16
CA HIS A 8 -39.71 -38.51 -15.16
C HIS A 8 -38.64 -37.69 -15.89
N LEU A 9 -38.85 -36.38 -16.10
CA LEU A 9 -37.75 -35.45 -16.43
C LEU A 9 -38.13 -33.96 -16.39
N ASN A 10 -39.06 -33.52 -15.53
CA ASN A 10 -38.98 -32.11 -15.08
C ASN A 10 -38.00 -32.03 -13.91
N ARG A 11 -36.74 -32.13 -14.32
CA ARG A 11 -35.53 -32.15 -13.54
C ARG A 11 -35.49 -30.89 -12.69
N ARG A 12 -35.36 -31.10 -11.38
CA ARG A 12 -34.70 -30.20 -10.46
C ARG A 12 -33.51 -29.51 -11.15
N MET A 13 -33.70 -28.27 -11.52
CA MET A 13 -32.68 -27.22 -11.45
C MET A 13 -33.33 -26.12 -10.59
N GLN A 14 -33.60 -26.34 -9.30
CA GLN A 14 -32.57 -26.26 -8.25
C GLN A 14 -31.18 -25.95 -8.82
N THR A 15 -31.08 -24.78 -9.45
CA THR A 15 -29.85 -24.03 -9.55
C THR A 15 -29.24 -24.04 -8.16
N LEU A 16 -28.07 -24.70 -8.07
CA LEU A 16 -27.19 -24.74 -6.91
C LEU A 16 -27.37 -23.49 -6.05
N GLY A 17 -27.48 -23.67 -4.72
CA GLY A 17 -27.61 -22.62 -3.71
C GLY A 17 -26.43 -21.64 -3.68
N LEU A 18 -26.26 -20.89 -4.77
CA LEU A 18 -25.46 -19.70 -4.96
C LEU A 18 -26.38 -18.47 -5.01
N SER A 19 -27.56 -18.53 -4.39
CA SER A 19 -28.16 -17.33 -3.83
C SER A 19 -27.45 -17.03 -2.51
N SER A 20 -26.18 -16.63 -2.60
CA SER A 20 -25.69 -15.69 -1.61
C SER A 20 -26.67 -14.52 -1.67
N GLN A 21 -27.37 -14.30 -0.57
CA GLN A 21 -28.20 -13.11 -0.39
C GLN A 21 -27.44 -11.91 -0.98
N PRO A 22 -28.11 -10.97 -1.67
CA PRO A 22 -27.48 -9.70 -1.95
C PRO A 22 -27.04 -9.16 -0.59
N GLN A 23 -25.73 -9.20 -0.29
CA GLN A 23 -25.22 -8.55 0.91
C GLN A 23 -25.75 -7.12 0.82
N PRO A 24 -26.50 -6.65 1.85
CA PRO A 24 -27.10 -5.32 1.83
C PRO A 24 -26.04 -4.34 1.38
N THR A 25 -26.39 -3.48 0.42
CA THR A 25 -25.53 -2.51 -0.28
C THR A 25 -24.53 -1.85 0.68
N ASP A 26 -23.42 -2.54 0.94
CA ASP A 26 -22.36 -2.01 1.76
C ASP A 26 -21.67 -0.98 0.89
N ASN A 27 -21.58 0.25 1.39
CA ASN A 27 -20.92 1.36 0.71
C ASN A 27 -19.59 0.87 0.11
N LEU A 28 -19.26 1.25 -1.12
CA LEU A 28 -17.99 0.89 -1.79
C LEU A 28 -16.77 1.09 -0.86
N PHE A 29 -16.82 2.13 -0.01
CA PHE A 29 -15.86 2.37 1.06
C PHE A 29 -15.88 1.28 2.14
N LYS A 30 -17.03 0.86 2.68
CA LYS A 30 -17.07 -0.22 3.67
C LYS A 30 -16.58 -1.54 3.07
N ARG A 31 -16.92 -1.84 1.82
CA ARG A 31 -16.44 -3.04 1.12
C ARG A 31 -14.95 -3.00 0.79
N LEU A 32 -14.40 -1.83 0.47
CA LEU A 32 -12.97 -1.64 0.15
C LEU A 32 -12.08 -1.53 1.41
N PHE A 33 -12.61 -0.95 2.49
CA PHE A 33 -11.89 -0.72 3.75
C PHE A 33 -12.09 -1.84 4.77
N TRP A 34 -13.17 -2.59 4.62
CA TRP A 34 -13.64 -3.61 5.55
C TRP A 34 -14.32 -4.76 4.80
N SER A 35 -13.69 -5.29 3.74
CA SER A 35 -14.11 -6.59 3.23
C SER A 35 -14.03 -7.58 4.39
N ALA A 36 -15.10 -8.34 4.61
CA ALA A 36 -15.04 -9.50 5.48
C ALA A 36 -14.01 -10.43 4.86
N ILE A 37 -12.80 -10.46 5.44
CA ILE A 37 -11.75 -11.36 4.98
C ILE A 37 -12.16 -12.73 5.54
N GLU A 38 -12.94 -13.46 4.74
CA GLU A 38 -13.51 -14.75 5.13
C GLU A 38 -12.60 -15.90 4.67
N SER A 39 -11.79 -15.67 3.64
CA SER A 39 -10.91 -16.68 3.04
C SER A 39 -9.46 -16.20 2.88
N GLN A 40 -8.52 -17.16 2.85
CA GLN A 40 -7.13 -16.91 2.47
C GLN A 40 -6.97 -16.35 1.05
N TYR A 41 -7.95 -16.62 0.17
CA TYR A 41 -7.98 -16.11 -1.20
C TYR A 41 -8.09 -14.58 -1.22
N ASP A 42 -8.95 -14.00 -0.38
CA ASP A 42 -9.16 -12.55 -0.31
C ASP A 42 -7.90 -11.82 0.16
N VAL A 43 -7.17 -12.42 1.11
CA VAL A 43 -5.86 -11.90 1.56
C VAL A 43 -4.85 -11.90 0.42
N ASP A 44 -4.84 -12.94 -0.41
CA ASP A 44 -3.91 -13.04 -1.53
C ASP A 44 -4.20 -11.98 -2.61
N LEU A 45 -5.48 -11.74 -2.89
CA LEU A 45 -5.93 -10.72 -3.84
C LEU A 45 -5.61 -9.31 -3.35
N ILE A 46 -5.86 -9.01 -2.07
CA ILE A 46 -5.48 -7.73 -1.44
C ILE A 46 -3.96 -7.55 -1.49
N GLY A 47 -3.18 -8.58 -1.17
CA GLY A 47 -1.72 -8.55 -1.24
C GLY A 47 -1.19 -8.33 -2.65
N GLN A 48 -1.86 -8.88 -3.68
CA GLN A 48 -1.52 -8.65 -5.08
C GLN A 48 -1.82 -7.19 -5.49
N GLN A 49 -2.96 -6.64 -5.08
CA GLN A 49 -3.28 -5.23 -5.29
C GLN A 49 -2.28 -4.30 -4.60
N GLY A 50 -1.91 -4.60 -3.34
CA GLY A 50 -0.89 -3.87 -2.60
C GLY A 50 0.47 -3.87 -3.30
N PHE A 51 0.89 -5.01 -3.85
CA PHE A 51 2.11 -5.11 -4.65
C PHE A 51 2.08 -4.20 -5.88
N TRP A 52 0.98 -4.21 -6.64
CA TRP A 52 0.84 -3.36 -7.82
C TRP A 52 0.84 -1.88 -7.46
N VAL A 53 0.14 -1.49 -6.40
CA VAL A 53 0.12 -0.10 -5.96
C VAL A 53 1.50 0.37 -5.49
N CYS A 54 2.22 -0.42 -4.70
CA CYS A 54 3.60 -0.11 -4.34
C CYS A 54 4.51 0.02 -5.57
N THR A 55 4.32 -0.82 -6.58
CA THR A 55 5.09 -0.78 -7.84
C THR A 55 4.79 0.49 -8.64
N VAL A 56 3.51 0.85 -8.78
CA VAL A 56 3.10 2.10 -9.46
C VAL A 56 3.65 3.31 -8.71
N VAL A 57 3.54 3.34 -7.39
CA VAL A 57 4.10 4.42 -6.56
C VAL A 57 5.61 4.52 -6.75
N ALA A 58 6.34 3.40 -6.78
CA ALA A 58 7.78 3.38 -7.04
C ALA A 58 8.14 4.00 -8.40
N VAL A 59 7.46 3.57 -9.48
CA VAL A 59 7.70 4.06 -10.84
C VAL A 59 7.36 5.54 -10.97
N LEU A 60 6.20 5.96 -10.46
CA LEU A 60 5.80 7.36 -10.48
C LEU A 60 6.75 8.24 -9.67
N SER A 61 7.18 7.78 -8.49
CA SER A 61 8.15 8.52 -7.66
C SER A 61 9.48 8.68 -8.37
N LEU A 62 9.97 7.63 -9.04
CA LEU A 62 11.19 7.70 -9.85
C LEU A 62 11.05 8.69 -11.00
N GLY A 63 9.95 8.62 -11.74
CA GLY A 63 9.66 9.54 -12.85
C GLY A 63 9.61 11.00 -12.39
N MET A 64 8.90 11.29 -11.31
CA MET A 64 8.80 12.66 -10.79
C MET A 64 10.14 13.17 -10.26
N MET A 65 10.90 12.35 -9.54
CA MET A 65 12.20 12.77 -8.97
C MET A 65 13.30 12.92 -10.03
N THR A 66 13.23 12.15 -11.12
CA THR A 66 14.13 12.32 -12.27
C THR A 66 13.84 13.63 -13.00
N LEU A 67 12.56 14.02 -13.14
CA LEU A 67 12.16 15.32 -13.69
C LEU A 67 12.61 16.50 -12.80
N LEU A 68 12.66 16.31 -11.48
CA LEU A 68 13.15 17.29 -10.51
C LEU A 68 14.68 17.32 -10.37
N HIS A 69 15.42 16.65 -11.27
CA HIS A 69 16.88 16.55 -11.27
C HIS A 69 17.51 15.93 -10.01
N MET A 70 16.76 15.16 -9.22
CA MET A 70 17.26 14.40 -8.08
C MET A 70 17.09 12.88 -8.28
N PRO A 71 17.70 12.31 -9.34
CA PRO A 71 17.44 10.92 -9.74
C PRO A 71 17.90 9.90 -8.70
N LEU A 72 18.95 10.21 -7.93
CA LEU A 72 19.50 9.31 -6.92
C LEU A 72 18.48 9.07 -5.79
N THR A 73 17.89 10.13 -5.27
CA THR A 73 16.83 10.04 -4.24
C THR A 73 15.63 9.28 -4.78
N GLY A 74 15.20 9.60 -6.01
CA GLY A 74 14.12 8.88 -6.70
C GLY A 74 14.38 7.38 -6.82
N LEU A 75 15.60 6.99 -7.17
CA LEU A 75 16.01 5.59 -7.28
C LEU A 75 15.93 4.87 -5.93
N PHE A 76 16.47 5.48 -4.87
CA PHE A 76 16.39 4.91 -3.52
C PHE A 76 14.94 4.72 -3.07
N THR A 77 14.09 5.74 -3.25
CA THR A 77 12.67 5.67 -2.92
C THR A 77 11.97 4.57 -3.72
N ALA A 78 12.22 4.50 -5.03
CA ALA A 78 11.62 3.49 -5.90
C ALA A 78 12.02 2.06 -5.50
N VAL A 79 13.30 1.84 -5.20
CA VAL A 79 13.81 0.54 -4.74
C VAL A 79 13.15 0.15 -3.41
N VAL A 80 13.05 1.07 -2.45
CA VAL A 80 12.39 0.79 -1.16
C VAL A 80 10.91 0.46 -1.35
N PHE A 81 10.16 1.24 -2.12
CA PHE A 81 8.73 0.97 -2.35
C PHE A 81 8.50 -0.33 -3.13
N PHE A 82 9.34 -0.64 -4.12
CA PHE A 82 9.24 -1.89 -4.87
C PHE A 82 9.53 -3.11 -4.00
N LEU A 83 10.65 -3.10 -3.26
CA LEU A 83 11.00 -4.14 -2.30
C LEU A 83 9.94 -4.30 -1.21
N GLY A 84 9.42 -3.16 -0.72
CA GLY A 84 8.32 -3.11 0.22
C GLY A 84 7.05 -3.77 -0.32
N GLY A 85 6.71 -3.52 -1.59
CA GLY A 85 5.63 -4.22 -2.30
C GLY A 85 5.84 -5.73 -2.33
N CYS A 86 7.06 -6.20 -2.62
CA CYS A 86 7.38 -7.64 -2.54
C CYS A 86 7.16 -8.20 -1.13
N GLY A 87 7.51 -7.44 -0.09
CA GLY A 87 7.30 -7.83 1.31
C GLY A 87 5.83 -7.88 1.72
N VAL A 88 5.01 -6.95 1.21
CA VAL A 88 3.54 -6.97 1.39
C VAL A 88 2.95 -8.24 0.77
N ARG A 89 3.38 -8.61 -0.45
CA ARG A 89 2.95 -9.86 -1.11
C ARG A 89 3.31 -11.11 -0.31
N GLN A 90 4.47 -11.12 0.36
CA GLN A 90 4.91 -12.19 1.24
C GLN A 90 4.24 -12.19 2.63
N ARG A 91 3.21 -11.37 2.84
CA ARG A 91 2.47 -11.26 4.11
C ARG A 91 3.37 -10.84 5.30
N SER A 92 4.44 -10.09 5.03
CA SER A 92 5.31 -9.56 6.09
C SER A 92 4.70 -8.32 6.74
N VAL A 93 4.23 -8.47 7.98
CA VAL A 93 3.63 -7.36 8.76
C VAL A 93 4.59 -6.18 8.92
N ALA A 94 5.88 -6.46 9.17
CA ALA A 94 6.88 -5.42 9.36
C ALA A 94 7.13 -4.62 8.07
N ALA A 95 7.15 -5.29 6.91
CA ALA A 95 7.31 -4.62 5.62
C ALA A 95 6.12 -3.73 5.29
N ALA A 96 4.90 -4.26 5.47
CA ALA A 96 3.68 -3.49 5.26
C ALA A 96 3.63 -2.25 6.16
N GLY A 97 3.98 -2.40 7.44
CA GLY A 97 4.03 -1.29 8.39
C GLY A 97 5.06 -0.22 8.02
N LEU A 98 6.27 -0.60 7.59
CA LEU A 98 7.31 0.34 7.18
C LEU A 98 6.95 1.11 5.91
N VAL A 99 6.41 0.43 4.90
CA VAL A 99 5.97 1.10 3.65
C VAL A 99 4.83 2.06 3.93
N PHE A 100 3.86 1.66 4.77
CA PHE A 100 2.79 2.54 5.21
C PHE A 100 3.33 3.76 5.95
N ALA A 101 4.25 3.59 6.90
CA ALA A 101 4.86 4.69 7.65
C ALA A 101 5.63 5.64 6.73
N LEU A 102 6.46 5.11 5.82
CA LEU A 102 7.18 5.90 4.82
C LEU A 102 6.24 6.72 3.94
N TYR A 103 5.18 6.10 3.43
CA TYR A 103 4.19 6.79 2.60
C TYR A 103 3.47 7.89 3.39
N LEU A 104 3.08 7.61 4.63
CA LEU A 104 2.44 8.57 5.52
C LEU A 104 3.36 9.75 5.84
N THR A 105 4.64 9.51 6.15
CA THR A 105 5.61 10.59 6.39
C THR A 105 5.81 11.44 5.14
N ASN A 106 5.85 10.85 3.95
CA ASN A 106 5.97 11.59 2.69
C ASN A 106 4.73 12.46 2.43
N LEU A 107 3.53 11.94 2.72
CA LEU A 107 2.27 12.69 2.63
C LEU A 107 2.25 13.89 3.58
N VAL A 108 2.66 13.69 4.84
CA VAL A 108 2.77 14.78 5.83
C VAL A 108 3.84 15.79 5.42
N GLY A 109 4.99 15.35 4.91
CA GLY A 109 6.02 16.25 4.38
C GLY A 109 5.53 17.09 3.22
N GLY A 110 4.77 16.50 2.30
CA GLY A 110 4.09 17.23 1.22
C GLY A 110 3.11 18.29 1.73
N LEU A 111 2.40 18.00 2.83
CA LEU A 111 1.52 18.96 3.51
C LEU A 111 2.26 20.14 4.10
N VAL A 112 3.36 19.89 4.79
CA VAL A 112 4.19 20.94 5.38
C VAL A 112 4.80 21.83 4.28
N LEU A 113 5.17 21.25 3.15
CA LEU A 113 5.77 21.97 2.02
C LEU A 113 4.75 22.66 1.09
N GLY A 114 3.45 22.43 1.28
CA GLY A 114 2.40 22.92 0.37
C GLY A 114 2.48 22.33 -1.05
N SER A 115 3.35 21.34 -1.26
CA SER A 115 3.53 20.65 -2.54
C SER A 115 2.67 19.39 -2.57
N PHE A 116 1.36 19.58 -2.60
CA PHE A 116 0.41 18.47 -2.74
C PHE A 116 0.14 18.19 -4.21
N GLY A 117 0.37 16.93 -4.61
CA GLY A 117 -0.31 16.37 -5.77
C GLY A 117 -1.82 16.24 -5.50
N ASN A 118 -2.54 15.46 -6.30
CA ASN A 118 -3.96 15.25 -6.08
C ASN A 118 -4.21 14.53 -4.71
N PRO A 119 -4.85 15.20 -3.73
CA PRO A 119 -5.01 14.66 -2.38
C PRO A 119 -5.91 13.42 -2.34
N LEU A 120 -6.84 13.29 -3.30
CA LEU A 120 -7.73 12.12 -3.38
C LEU A 120 -6.94 10.86 -3.73
N ILE A 121 -6.02 10.95 -4.69
CA ILE A 121 -5.17 9.80 -5.08
C ILE A 121 -4.31 9.37 -3.90
N GLN A 122 -3.70 10.34 -3.21
CA GLN A 122 -2.86 10.04 -2.06
C GLN A 122 -3.64 9.39 -0.92
N LEU A 123 -4.86 9.86 -0.65
CA LEU A 123 -5.73 9.27 0.35
C LEU A 123 -6.14 7.85 -0.04
N ILE A 124 -6.51 7.61 -1.29
CA ILE A 124 -6.84 6.26 -1.79
C ILE A 124 -5.66 5.31 -1.63
N VAL A 125 -4.45 5.73 -2.00
CA VAL A 125 -3.23 4.92 -1.86
C VAL A 125 -2.91 4.64 -0.39
N LEU A 126 -3.01 5.65 0.47
CA LEU A 126 -2.81 5.50 1.92
C LEU A 126 -3.78 4.48 2.50
N MET A 127 -5.06 4.56 2.12
CA MET A 127 -6.09 3.65 2.59
C MET A 127 -5.88 2.22 2.08
N LEU A 128 -5.45 2.05 0.84
CA LEU A 128 -5.11 0.73 0.31
C LEU A 128 -3.89 0.12 1.04
N LEU A 129 -2.87 0.93 1.34
CA LEU A 129 -1.72 0.49 2.15
C LEU A 129 -2.16 0.10 3.57
N PHE A 130 -3.06 0.87 4.18
CA PHE A 130 -3.62 0.54 5.50
C PHE A 130 -4.40 -0.78 5.48
N ALA A 131 -5.23 -1.01 4.45
CA ALA A 131 -5.94 -2.27 4.26
C ALA A 131 -4.96 -3.46 4.14
N ASN A 132 -3.84 -3.28 3.44
CA ASN A 132 -2.77 -4.28 3.35
C ASN A 132 -2.11 -4.58 4.71
N VAL A 133 -1.80 -3.56 5.51
CA VAL A 133 -1.27 -3.75 6.87
C VAL A 133 -2.24 -4.60 7.70
N ARG A 134 -3.54 -4.28 7.65
CA ARG A 134 -4.56 -5.07 8.35
C ARG A 134 -4.64 -6.51 7.85
N ALA A 135 -4.66 -6.71 6.53
CA ALA A 135 -4.73 -8.05 5.93
C ALA A 135 -3.54 -8.93 6.33
N THR A 136 -2.32 -8.38 6.33
CA THR A 136 -1.12 -9.11 6.76
C THR A 136 -1.11 -9.43 8.26
N VAL A 137 -1.61 -8.52 9.11
CA VAL A 137 -1.78 -8.80 10.55
C VAL A 137 -2.80 -9.92 10.78
N LEU A 138 -3.93 -9.89 10.05
CA LEU A 138 -4.96 -10.91 10.16
C LEU A 138 -4.47 -12.27 9.68
N SER A 139 -3.77 -12.32 8.53
CA SER A 139 -3.22 -13.58 8.02
C SER A 139 -2.23 -14.21 9.00
N ARG A 140 -1.44 -13.38 9.70
CA ARG A 140 -0.50 -13.87 10.72
C ARG A 140 -1.23 -14.47 11.93
N ARG A 141 -2.39 -13.93 12.31
CA ARG A 141 -3.23 -14.50 13.38
C ARG A 141 -3.81 -15.85 12.98
N TRP A 142 -4.23 -16.00 11.73
CA TRP A 142 -4.72 -17.29 11.21
C TRP A 142 -3.62 -18.34 11.14
N MET A 143 -2.41 -17.97 10.72
CA MET A 143 -1.25 -18.88 10.73
C MET A 143 -0.81 -19.31 12.14
N ALA A 144 -1.22 -18.58 13.18
CA ALA A 144 -0.91 -18.91 14.57
C ALA A 144 -1.96 -19.83 15.23
N GLN A 145 -3.07 -20.13 14.56
CA GLN A 145 -4.08 -21.06 15.06
C GLN A 145 -3.66 -22.52 14.77
N PRO A 146 -3.77 -23.44 15.74
CA PRO A 146 -3.38 -24.83 15.56
C PRO A 146 -4.29 -25.56 14.54
N VAL A 147 -3.66 -26.50 13.84
CA VAL A 147 -3.97 -27.11 12.51
C VAL A 147 -5.28 -27.92 12.42
N ASP A 148 -6.12 -27.94 13.46
CA ASP A 148 -7.27 -28.88 13.52
C ASP A 148 -8.58 -28.35 12.91
N THR A 149 -8.63 -27.12 12.37
CA THR A 149 -9.95 -26.49 12.07
C THR A 149 -10.30 -26.26 10.61
N ILE A 150 -9.38 -26.11 9.66
CA ILE A 150 -9.76 -25.92 8.24
C ILE A 150 -8.59 -26.41 7.39
N ASP A 151 -8.86 -27.31 6.44
CA ASP A 151 -7.98 -27.58 5.28
C ASP A 151 -7.75 -26.27 4.53
N GLN A 152 -6.83 -25.43 5.01
CA GLN A 152 -6.44 -24.18 4.38
C GLN A 152 -5.45 -24.52 3.28
N GLU A 153 -5.95 -25.14 2.21
CA GLU A 153 -5.20 -25.19 0.95
C GLU A 153 -4.83 -23.75 0.58
N LEU A 154 -3.52 -23.47 0.50
CA LEU A 154 -3.07 -22.20 -0.05
C LEU A 154 -3.66 -22.10 -1.46
N PRO A 155 -4.34 -21.00 -1.81
CA PRO A 155 -4.95 -20.87 -3.13
C PRO A 155 -3.88 -21.11 -4.19
N GLU A 156 -4.15 -22.03 -5.12
CA GLU A 156 -3.25 -22.33 -6.22
C GLU A 156 -2.95 -21.03 -6.98
N ARG A 157 -1.69 -20.58 -6.89
CA ARG A 157 -1.25 -19.37 -7.56
C ARG A 157 -1.17 -19.68 -9.05
N SER A 158 -2.10 -19.16 -9.82
CA SER A 158 -2.05 -19.24 -11.28
C SER A 158 -0.71 -18.65 -11.78
N MET A 159 -0.07 -19.36 -12.70
CA MET A 159 1.16 -18.93 -13.38
C MET A 159 0.96 -18.81 -14.89
N GLU A 160 -0.29 -18.69 -15.34
CA GLU A 160 -0.65 -18.72 -16.74
C GLU A 160 -0.18 -17.44 -17.47
N THR A 161 -0.35 -16.28 -16.84
CA THR A 161 0.03 -14.98 -17.44
C THR A 161 1.45 -14.55 -17.05
N VAL A 162 2.14 -13.84 -17.94
CA VAL A 162 3.47 -13.24 -17.65
C VAL A 162 3.40 -12.26 -16.46
N THR A 163 2.29 -11.52 -16.35
CA THR A 163 2.01 -10.64 -15.20
C THR A 163 1.84 -11.42 -13.91
N ASP A 164 1.23 -12.61 -13.97
CA ASP A 164 1.09 -13.49 -12.80
C ASP A 164 2.41 -14.11 -12.40
N LYS A 165 3.25 -14.51 -13.36
CA LYS A 165 4.63 -14.97 -13.08
C LYS A 165 5.45 -13.87 -12.40
N PHE A 166 5.30 -12.62 -12.84
CA PHE A 166 5.98 -11.49 -12.21
C PHE A 166 5.43 -11.20 -10.81
N ALA A 167 4.11 -11.17 -10.64
CA ALA A 167 3.47 -10.86 -9.35
C ALA A 167 3.57 -11.99 -8.31
N ASN A 168 3.74 -13.25 -8.75
CA ASN A 168 3.74 -14.42 -7.87
C ASN A 168 5.15 -15.02 -7.68
N GLY A 169 5.98 -15.08 -8.73
CA GLY A 169 7.29 -15.71 -8.68
C GLY A 169 8.40 -14.78 -8.19
N LEU A 170 8.41 -13.53 -8.67
CA LEU A 170 9.47 -12.58 -8.36
C LEU A 170 9.50 -12.19 -6.87
N PRO A 171 8.35 -11.88 -6.22
CA PRO A 171 8.34 -11.60 -4.78
C PRO A 171 8.79 -12.78 -3.94
N ALA A 172 8.50 -14.02 -4.34
CA ALA A 172 8.89 -15.23 -3.62
C ALA A 172 10.42 -15.36 -3.50
N LEU A 173 11.12 -15.18 -4.63
CA LEU A 173 12.57 -15.30 -4.72
C LEU A 173 13.30 -14.06 -4.22
N LEU A 174 12.85 -12.88 -4.65
CA LEU A 174 13.53 -11.62 -4.37
C LEU A 174 13.48 -11.29 -2.88
N TRP A 175 12.32 -11.43 -2.24
CA TRP A 175 12.12 -11.04 -0.84
C TRP A 175 12.93 -11.89 0.14
N ALA A 176 13.08 -13.19 -0.12
CA ALA A 176 13.85 -14.09 0.75
C ALA A 176 15.30 -13.60 0.96
N LYS A 177 15.91 -13.06 -0.11
CA LYS A 177 17.25 -12.48 -0.08
C LYS A 177 17.24 -11.01 0.31
N SER A 178 16.28 -10.24 -0.19
CA SER A 178 16.27 -8.78 -0.03
C SER A 178 15.75 -8.28 1.31
N ARG A 179 15.06 -9.11 2.11
CA ARG A 179 14.58 -8.75 3.45
C ARG A 179 15.67 -8.16 4.35
N TYR A 180 16.89 -8.70 4.28
CA TYR A 180 18.02 -8.26 5.10
C TYR A 180 18.52 -6.85 4.71
N ALA A 181 18.47 -6.52 3.43
CA ALA A 181 18.83 -5.19 2.94
C ALA A 181 17.67 -4.20 3.13
N PHE A 182 16.43 -4.66 2.98
CA PHE A 182 15.25 -3.81 3.03
C PHE A 182 15.04 -3.14 4.39
N PHE A 183 15.10 -3.89 5.50
CA PHE A 183 14.84 -3.32 6.83
C PHE A 183 15.76 -2.15 7.22
N PRO A 184 17.10 -2.26 7.13
CA PRO A 184 17.97 -1.14 7.43
C PRO A 184 17.78 0.01 6.43
N LEU A 185 17.59 -0.28 5.15
CA LEU A 185 17.39 0.74 4.11
C LEU A 185 16.10 1.55 4.37
N ALA A 186 14.98 0.86 4.61
CA ALA A 186 13.70 1.47 4.91
C ALA A 186 13.73 2.22 6.25
N GLY A 187 14.41 1.68 7.27
CA GLY A 187 14.57 2.33 8.57
C GLY A 187 15.35 3.64 8.47
N VAL A 188 16.50 3.63 7.77
CA VAL A 188 17.31 4.83 7.53
C VAL A 188 16.51 5.86 6.73
N LEU A 189 15.82 5.45 5.67
CA LEU A 189 14.99 6.35 4.87
C LEU A 189 13.85 6.96 5.69
N LEU A 190 13.23 6.18 6.57
CA LEU A 190 12.15 6.65 7.44
C LEU A 190 12.67 7.69 8.44
N LEU A 191 13.81 7.43 9.09
CA LEU A 191 14.45 8.37 9.99
C LEU A 191 14.83 9.68 9.28
N LEU A 192 15.43 9.59 8.08
CA LEU A 192 15.74 10.74 7.25
C LEU A 192 14.49 11.53 6.86
N SER A 193 13.40 10.83 6.52
CA SER A 193 12.13 11.46 6.14
C SER A 193 11.52 12.22 7.31
N ILE A 194 11.49 11.61 8.51
CA ILE A 194 11.00 12.25 9.74
C ILE A 194 11.87 13.47 10.10
N ALA A 195 13.20 13.32 10.06
CA ALA A 195 14.12 14.41 10.32
C ALA A 195 13.91 15.58 9.33
N GLY A 196 13.69 15.26 8.05
CA GLY A 196 13.36 16.24 7.01
C GLY A 196 12.09 17.03 7.36
N VAL A 197 11.00 16.35 7.72
CA VAL A 197 9.75 17.03 8.11
C VAL A 197 9.94 17.95 9.31
N VAL A 198 10.59 17.46 10.38
CA VAL A 198 10.82 18.24 11.62
C VAL A 198 11.73 19.45 11.37
N LEU A 199 12.79 19.29 10.57
CA LEU A 199 13.69 20.39 10.23
C LEU A 199 12.97 21.48 9.42
N MET A 200 12.11 21.08 8.49
CA MET A 200 11.37 22.03 7.64
C MET A 200 10.31 22.79 8.44
N GLU A 201 9.59 22.13 9.35
CA GLU A 201 8.65 22.80 10.26
C GLU A 201 9.37 23.87 11.11
N LYS A 202 10.55 23.53 11.65
CA LYS A 202 11.37 24.49 12.40
C LYS A 202 11.80 25.69 11.55
N GLN A 203 12.19 25.47 10.30
CA GLN A 203 12.55 26.56 9.39
C GLN A 203 11.37 27.45 9.03
N ALA A 204 10.18 26.87 8.83
CA ALA A 204 8.96 27.63 8.58
C ALA A 204 8.63 28.56 9.76
N LEU A 205 8.72 28.05 10.99
CA LEU A 205 8.51 28.84 12.22
C LEU A 205 9.52 30.00 12.34
N ILE A 206 10.81 29.75 12.08
CA ILE A 206 11.85 30.80 12.12
C ILE A 206 11.59 31.88 11.07
N ARG A 207 11.17 31.51 9.86
CA ARG A 207 10.81 32.48 8.81
C ARG A 207 9.63 33.37 9.21
N THR A 208 8.62 32.82 9.89
CA THR A 208 7.49 33.62 10.39
C THR A 208 7.84 34.48 11.60
N ALA A 209 8.85 34.09 12.39
CA ALA A 209 9.30 34.82 13.57
C ALA A 209 10.31 35.94 13.26
N THR A 210 10.84 36.00 12.03
CA THR A 210 11.77 37.07 11.61
C THR A 210 10.94 38.18 10.93
N PRO A 211 10.60 39.29 11.61
CA PRO A 211 9.86 40.38 10.98
C PRO A 211 10.68 40.97 9.83
N ALA A 212 10.06 41.06 8.66
CA ALA A 212 10.56 41.81 7.52
C ALA A 212 10.57 43.31 7.88
N GLY A 213 11.62 43.76 8.54
CA GLY A 213 11.69 45.10 9.12
C GLY A 213 13.08 45.45 9.64
N ALA A 214 14.12 45.07 8.91
CA ALA A 214 15.45 45.64 9.09
C ALA A 214 15.91 46.33 7.79
N THR A 215 15.01 47.07 7.16
CA THR A 215 15.41 48.18 6.29
C THR A 215 16.02 49.23 7.22
N LYS A 216 17.33 49.14 7.45
CA LYS A 216 18.10 50.29 7.91
C LYS A 216 18.02 51.33 6.80
N THR A 217 17.01 52.19 6.86
CA THR A 217 17.04 53.48 6.19
C THR A 217 18.21 54.23 6.79
N LEU A 218 19.34 54.21 6.09
CA LEU A 218 20.43 55.16 6.32
C LEU A 218 19.89 56.52 5.90
N ASP A 219 19.38 57.28 6.87
CA ASP A 219 19.16 58.71 6.73
C ASP A 219 20.52 59.37 6.46
N VAL A 220 20.85 59.56 5.19
CA VAL A 220 21.91 60.47 4.78
C VAL A 220 21.28 61.87 4.82
N GLY A 221 21.31 62.48 6.00
CA GLY A 221 20.98 63.89 6.16
C GLY A 221 21.95 64.75 5.34
N PRO A 222 21.48 65.78 4.61
CA PRO A 222 22.35 66.66 3.85
C PRO A 222 23.21 67.47 4.82
N SER A 223 24.53 67.27 4.77
CA SER A 223 25.49 68.18 5.41
C SER A 223 25.50 69.50 4.64
N ASN A 224 25.03 70.57 5.30
CA ASN A 224 25.33 71.96 4.92
C ASN A 224 26.83 72.25 5.05
#